data_AF-A0A956IAS8-F1
#
_entry.id   AF-A0A956IAS8-F1
#
_cell.length_a   1.000
_cell.length_b   1.000
_cell.length_c   1.000
_cell.angle_alpha   90.00
_cell.angle_beta   90.00
_cell.angle_gamma   90.00
#
_symmetry.space_group_name_H-M   'P 1'
#
loop_
_entity.id
_entity.type
_entity.pdbx_description
1 polymer ?
#
loop_
_entity_poly.entity_id
_entity_poly.type
_entity_poly.pdbx_seq_one_letter_code
_entity_poly.pdbx_strand_id
1 'polypeptide(L)'
;MGEARVHGIEDEESLRRFTAALLDDLQALERVLDDPRLERGVRRLGAEQELFLVGADARPRGVAPAILARASDPRLTPEIARFNLEANLTPRLLEGACLSALHDELREVLALVRAEAAREDAFPVLTGILPTLEPHDLEPRAFSPGARYVAL
;
A
#
# COMPACT_ATOMS: atom_id res chain seq x y z
N MET A 1 -3.95 -8.96 -1.74
CA MET A 1 -3.99 -7.79 -2.65
C MET A 1 -4.61 -8.23 -3.97
N GLY A 2 -5.65 -7.53 -4.44
CA GLY A 2 -6.42 -7.88 -5.63
C GLY A 2 -5.64 -7.74 -6.95
N GLU A 3 -6.25 -8.18 -8.06
CA GLU A 3 -5.64 -8.07 -9.40
C GLU A 3 -5.60 -6.60 -9.87
N ALA A 4 -4.44 -6.13 -10.34
CA ALA A 4 -4.24 -4.77 -10.84
C ALA A 4 -4.56 -4.61 -12.35
N ARG A 5 -5.54 -5.35 -12.87
CA ARG A 5 -5.98 -5.21 -14.27
C ARG A 5 -6.93 -4.01 -14.38
N VAL A 6 -6.64 -3.11 -15.31
CA VAL A 6 -7.43 -1.89 -15.53
C VAL A 6 -8.13 -1.99 -16.88
N HIS A 7 -9.44 -1.82 -16.89
CA HIS A 7 -10.26 -1.66 -18.09
C HIS A 7 -10.93 -0.28 -18.03
N GLY A 8 -10.78 0.52 -19.09
CA GLY A 8 -11.43 1.83 -19.18
C GLY A 8 -12.95 1.69 -19.36
N ILE A 9 -13.71 2.67 -18.84
CA ILE A 9 -15.12 2.82 -19.18
C ILE A 9 -15.18 3.65 -20.46
N GLU A 10 -15.41 2.98 -21.60
CA GLU A 10 -15.34 3.59 -22.92
C GLU A 10 -16.71 4.05 -23.43
N ASP A 11 -17.80 3.44 -22.94
CA ASP A 11 -19.16 3.71 -23.39
C ASP A 11 -20.21 3.49 -22.27
N GLU A 12 -21.45 3.88 -22.58
CA GLU A 12 -22.59 3.76 -21.67
C GLU A 12 -22.93 2.29 -21.33
N GLU A 13 -22.67 1.36 -22.25
CA GLU A 13 -22.89 -0.07 -22.01
C GLU A 13 -21.91 -0.62 -20.98
N SER A 14 -20.64 -0.24 -21.09
CA SER A 14 -19.57 -0.58 -20.16
C SER A 14 -19.84 0.01 -18.78
N LEU A 15 -20.36 1.25 -18.71
CA LEU A 15 -20.80 1.85 -17.46
C LEU A 15 -21.98 1.09 -16.83
N ARG A 16 -22.96 0.66 -17.64
CA ARG A 16 -24.08 -0.17 -17.16
C ARG A 16 -23.61 -1.53 -16.61
N ARG A 17 -22.71 -2.21 -17.33
CA ARG A 17 -22.13 -3.49 -16.87
C ARG A 17 -21.33 -3.33 -15.58
N PHE A 18 -20.50 -2.29 -15.49
CA PHE A 18 -19.76 -1.96 -14.27
C PHE A 18 -20.70 -1.70 -13.08
N THR A 19 -21.75 -0.89 -13.30
CA THR A 19 -22.74 -0.59 -12.26
C THR A 19 -23.48 -1.85 -11.80
N ALA A 20 -23.86 -2.73 -12.73
CA ALA A 20 -24.49 -4.01 -12.37
C ALA A 20 -23.55 -4.88 -11.52
N ALA A 21 -22.28 -5.02 -11.91
CA ALA A 21 -21.28 -5.78 -11.16
C ALA A 21 -21.06 -5.21 -9.74
N LEU A 22 -21.00 -3.89 -9.60
CA LEU A 22 -20.90 -3.25 -8.27
C LEU A 22 -22.11 -3.58 -7.38
N LEU A 23 -23.32 -3.57 -7.94
CA LEU A 23 -24.53 -3.92 -7.19
C LEU A 23 -24.53 -5.40 -6.80
N ASP A 24 -24.08 -6.29 -7.69
CA ASP A 24 -23.94 -7.72 -7.41
C ASP A 24 -22.91 -7.97 -6.30
N ASP A 25 -21.77 -7.27 -6.32
CA ASP A 25 -20.74 -7.35 -5.28
C ASP A 25 -21.28 -6.86 -3.92
N LEU A 26 -22.08 -5.80 -3.90
CA LEU A 26 -22.74 -5.33 -2.68
C LEU A 26 -23.71 -6.36 -2.10
N GLN A 27 -24.51 -7.01 -2.95
CA GLN A 27 -25.41 -8.09 -2.52
C GLN A 27 -24.62 -9.32 -2.05
N ALA A 28 -23.50 -9.64 -2.69
CA ALA A 28 -22.62 -10.72 -2.25
C ALA A 28 -22.02 -10.42 -0.87
N LEU A 29 -21.57 -9.18 -0.65
CA LEU A 29 -21.06 -8.72 0.64
C LEU A 29 -22.12 -8.84 1.73
N GLU A 30 -23.37 -8.42 1.48
CA GLU A 30 -24.49 -8.57 2.42
C GLU A 30 -24.68 -10.03 2.84
N ARG A 31 -24.70 -10.95 1.87
CA ARG A 31 -24.80 -12.40 2.15
C ARG A 31 -23.63 -12.94 2.97
N VAL A 32 -22.40 -12.46 2.72
CA VAL A 32 -21.21 -12.87 3.47
C VAL A 32 -21.26 -12.36 4.91
N LEU A 33 -21.76 -11.14 5.13
CA LEU A 33 -21.91 -10.56 6.48
C LEU A 33 -22.95 -11.32 7.32
N ASP A 34 -24.02 -11.79 6.69
CA ASP A 34 -25.06 -12.61 7.34
C ASP A 34 -24.67 -14.09 7.49
N ASP A 35 -23.61 -14.55 6.80
CA ASP A 35 -23.19 -15.94 6.82
C ASP A 35 -22.73 -16.35 8.23
N PRO A 36 -23.33 -17.40 8.82
CA PRO A 36 -22.95 -17.82 10.15
C PRO A 36 -21.57 -18.48 10.25
N ARG A 37 -20.96 -18.82 9.10
CA ARG A 37 -19.59 -19.34 9.01
C ARG A 37 -18.54 -18.25 9.13
N LEU A 38 -18.91 -16.97 8.98
CA LEU A 38 -17.99 -15.87 9.28
C LEU A 38 -17.69 -15.88 10.78
N GLU A 39 -16.40 -15.99 11.12
CA GLU A 39 -15.95 -16.11 12.50
C GLU A 39 -16.39 -14.91 13.35
N ARG A 40 -16.87 -15.19 14.57
CA ARG A 40 -17.35 -14.17 15.51
C ARG A 40 -16.63 -14.28 16.86
N GLY A 41 -16.48 -13.16 17.54
CA GLY A 41 -15.88 -13.07 18.87
C GLY A 41 -14.35 -13.08 18.90
N VAL A 42 -13.68 -13.37 17.77
CA VAL A 42 -12.22 -13.30 17.65
C VAL A 42 -11.82 -11.92 17.13
N ARG A 43 -10.95 -11.23 17.87
CA ARG A 43 -10.41 -9.92 17.45
C ARG A 43 -9.01 -10.10 16.91
N ARG A 44 -8.76 -9.58 15.70
CA ARG A 44 -7.43 -9.48 15.12
C ARG A 44 -7.06 -8.02 14.89
N LEU A 45 -5.77 -7.74 14.93
CA LEU A 45 -5.18 -6.45 14.59
C LEU A 45 -4.13 -6.67 13.50
N GLY A 46 -4.29 -5.97 12.38
CA GLY A 46 -3.25 -5.72 11.40
C GLY A 46 -2.96 -4.22 11.37
N ALA A 47 -1.84 -3.83 10.78
CA ALA A 47 -1.52 -2.42 10.56
C ALA A 47 -0.79 -2.24 9.25
N GLU A 48 -1.03 -1.09 8.62
CA GLU A 48 -0.33 -0.62 7.44
C GLU A 48 0.48 0.62 7.84
N GLN A 49 1.70 0.72 7.33
CA GLN A 49 2.56 1.89 7.53
C GLN A 49 3.08 2.37 6.19
N GLU A 50 2.60 3.53 5.75
CA GLU A 50 3.18 4.26 4.63
C GLU A 50 4.42 5.04 5.06
N LEU A 51 5.38 5.18 4.14
CA LEU A 51 6.60 5.94 4.35
C LEU A 51 7.05 6.66 3.09
N PHE A 52 7.80 7.75 3.28
CA PHE A 52 8.46 8.48 2.21
C PHE A 52 9.93 8.10 2.13
N LEU A 53 10.49 8.06 0.93
CA LEU A 53 11.91 7.88 0.65
C LEU A 53 12.49 9.22 0.26
N VAL A 54 13.51 9.67 0.98
CA VAL A 54 14.12 10.99 0.77
C VAL A 54 15.63 10.91 0.70
N GLY A 55 16.25 11.87 0.02
CA GLY A 55 17.71 12.03 -0.02
C GLY A 55 18.23 12.84 1.16
N ALA A 56 19.55 13.04 1.22
CA ALA A 56 20.21 13.85 2.25
C ALA A 56 19.71 15.32 2.32
N ASP A 57 19.15 15.83 1.23
CA ASP A 57 18.51 17.15 1.11
C ASP A 57 17.03 17.15 1.59
N ALA A 58 16.55 16.04 2.15
CA ALA A 58 15.17 15.77 2.53
C ALA A 58 14.17 15.88 1.37
N ARG A 59 14.63 15.87 0.11
CA ARG A 59 13.75 15.85 -1.07
C ARG A 59 13.35 14.42 -1.42
N PRO A 60 12.16 14.20 -2.00
CA PRO A 60 11.72 12.87 -2.39
C PRO A 60 12.72 12.20 -3.35
N ARG A 61 12.82 10.87 -3.26
CA ARG A 61 13.64 10.02 -4.12
C ARG A 61 12.80 8.87 -4.66
N GLY A 62 12.63 8.85 -5.98
CA GLY A 62 11.80 7.89 -6.72
C GLY A 62 12.37 6.47 -6.78
N VAL A 63 12.89 5.95 -5.67
CA VAL A 63 13.68 4.71 -5.60
C VAL A 63 12.89 3.53 -5.05
N ALA A 64 11.58 3.69 -4.75
CA ALA A 64 10.71 2.62 -4.27
C ALA A 64 10.71 1.38 -5.18
N PRO A 65 10.65 1.50 -6.54
CA PRO A 65 10.67 0.31 -7.40
C PRO A 65 11.96 -0.50 -7.29
N ALA A 66 13.11 0.18 -7.12
CA ALA A 66 14.41 -0.48 -6.96
C ALA A 66 14.52 -1.20 -5.62
N ILE A 67 14.00 -0.58 -4.54
CA ILE A 67 13.93 -1.19 -3.21
C ILE A 67 13.03 -2.43 -3.25
N LEU A 68 11.82 -2.34 -3.82
CA LEU A 68 10.88 -3.46 -3.90
C LEU A 68 11.46 -4.66 -4.65
N ALA A 69 12.15 -4.41 -5.76
CA ALA A 69 12.77 -5.46 -6.55
C ALA A 69 13.90 -6.20 -5.80
N ARG A 70 14.63 -5.52 -4.91
CA ARG A 70 15.73 -6.12 -4.13
C ARG A 70 15.26 -6.75 -2.82
N ALA A 71 14.42 -6.03 -2.07
CA ALA A 71 13.89 -6.48 -0.80
C ALA A 71 13.08 -7.78 -0.98
N SER A 72 12.28 -7.87 -2.06
CA SER A 72 11.43 -9.02 -2.38
C SER A 72 10.60 -9.52 -1.18
N ASP A 73 10.23 -8.60 -0.28
CA ASP A 73 9.46 -8.90 0.92
C ASP A 73 7.96 -8.69 0.62
N PRO A 74 7.11 -9.72 0.80
CA PRO A 74 5.68 -9.63 0.48
C PRO A 74 4.92 -8.63 1.37
N ARG A 75 5.51 -8.18 2.48
CA ARG A 75 4.95 -7.12 3.34
C ARG A 75 5.11 -5.74 2.71
N LEU A 76 5.97 -5.57 1.71
CA LEU A 76 6.21 -4.28 1.06
C LEU A 76 5.44 -4.19 -0.26
N THR A 77 4.68 -3.11 -0.41
CA THR A 77 3.88 -2.82 -1.60
C THR A 77 4.25 -1.46 -2.18
N PRO A 78 4.12 -1.28 -3.51
CA PRO A 78 4.27 0.03 -4.12
C PRO A 78 3.10 0.93 -3.73
N GLU A 79 3.38 2.22 -3.60
CA GLU A 79 2.35 3.27 -3.48
C GLU A 79 2.27 4.13 -4.74
N ILE A 80 1.30 5.06 -4.82
CA ILE A 80 1.09 5.89 -6.01
C ILE A 80 2.36 6.63 -6.44
N ALA A 81 3.14 7.17 -5.50
CA ALA A 81 4.39 7.86 -5.79
C ALA A 81 5.58 6.89 -5.75
N ARG A 82 6.55 7.07 -6.67
CA ARG A 82 7.81 6.29 -6.71
C ARG A 82 8.70 6.50 -5.49
N PHE A 83 8.38 7.49 -4.67
CA PHE A 83 9.06 7.80 -3.42
C PHE A 83 8.25 7.39 -2.19
N ASN A 84 7.14 6.66 -2.36
CA ASN A 84 6.37 6.07 -1.27
C ASN A 84 6.45 4.54 -1.29
N LEU A 85 6.42 3.95 -0.10
CA LEU A 85 6.26 2.52 0.12
C LEU A 85 5.22 2.31 1.22
N GLU A 86 4.51 1.19 1.17
CA GLU A 86 3.62 0.74 2.22
C GLU A 86 4.12 -0.59 2.79
N ALA A 87 4.15 -0.67 4.12
CA ALA A 87 4.42 -1.90 4.87
C ALA A 87 3.11 -2.46 5.43
N ASN A 88 2.72 -3.65 4.97
CA ASN A 88 1.56 -4.42 5.39
C ASN A 88 1.97 -5.45 6.46
N LEU A 89 1.66 -5.19 7.72
CA LEU A 89 2.05 -6.06 8.82
C LEU A 89 1.09 -7.25 8.97
N THR A 90 1.63 -8.37 9.43
CA THR A 90 0.89 -9.63 9.62
C THR A 90 -0.25 -9.43 10.61
N PRO A 91 -1.51 -9.73 10.24
CA PRO A 91 -2.64 -9.70 11.18
C PRO A 91 -2.46 -10.72 12.29
N ARG A 92 -2.65 -10.30 13.54
CA ARG A 92 -2.45 -11.11 14.75
C ARG A 92 -3.71 -11.11 15.61
N LEU A 93 -3.91 -12.15 16.42
CA LEU A 93 -4.92 -12.11 17.48
C LEU A 93 -4.62 -10.95 18.44
N LEU A 94 -5.65 -10.20 18.81
CA LEU A 94 -5.54 -9.05 19.72
C LEU A 94 -5.51 -9.51 21.18
N GLU A 95 -4.46 -10.23 21.54
CA GLU A 95 -4.25 -10.83 22.86
C GLU A 95 -2.76 -10.86 23.22
N GLY A 96 -2.45 -10.94 24.51
CA GLY A 96 -1.08 -11.10 25.01
C GLY A 96 -0.10 -10.04 24.45
N ALA A 97 0.95 -10.51 23.78
CA ALA A 97 2.03 -9.69 23.24
C ALA A 97 1.76 -9.10 21.84
N CYS A 98 0.51 -9.08 21.37
CA CYS A 98 0.13 -8.62 20.03
C CYS A 98 0.78 -7.30 19.61
N LEU A 99 0.69 -6.26 20.45
CA LEU A 99 1.20 -4.92 20.13
C LEU A 99 2.73 -4.88 20.06
N SER A 100 3.42 -5.58 20.97
CA SER A 100 4.88 -5.68 20.94
C SER A 100 5.35 -6.44 19.71
N ALA A 101 4.68 -7.54 19.36
CA ALA A 101 5.02 -8.31 18.17
C ALA A 101 4.77 -7.52 16.87
N LEU A 102 3.72 -6.69 16.82
CA LEU A 102 3.45 -5.78 15.71
C LEU A 102 4.53 -4.69 15.61
N HIS A 103 4.96 -4.14 16.75
CA HIS A 103 6.05 -3.17 16.81
C HIS A 103 7.38 -3.76 16.33
N ASP A 104 7.71 -4.98 16.76
CA ASP A 104 8.93 -5.67 16.36
C ASP A 104 8.94 -5.98 14.86
N GLU A 105 7.82 -6.43 14.32
CA GLU A 105 7.64 -6.64 12.88
C GLU A 105 7.80 -5.33 12.09
N LEU A 106 7.22 -4.23 12.57
CA LEU A 106 7.40 -2.93 11.95
C LEU A 106 8.87 -2.51 11.94
N ARG A 107 9.59 -2.70 13.05
CA ARG A 107 11.02 -2.39 13.14
C ARG A 107 11.85 -3.22 12.16
N GLU A 108 11.52 -4.50 12.01
CA GLU A 108 12.17 -5.42 11.06
C GLU A 108 12.00 -4.91 9.62
N VAL A 109 10.75 -4.63 9.21
CA VAL A 109 10.45 -4.14 7.86
C VAL A 109 11.12 -2.79 7.61
N LEU A 110 11.09 -1.87 8.57
CA LEU A 110 11.76 -0.57 8.44
C LEU A 110 13.29 -0.71 8.37
N ALA A 111 13.88 -1.67 9.07
CA ALA A 111 15.32 -1.94 8.98
C ALA A 111 15.71 -2.45 7.58
N LEU A 112 14.90 -3.34 6.99
CA LEU A 112 15.06 -3.78 5.61
C LEU A 112 14.98 -2.61 4.64
N VAL A 113 13.93 -1.78 4.73
CA VAL A 113 13.77 -0.60 3.86
C VAL A 113 14.95 0.37 4.02
N ARG A 114 15.42 0.62 5.25
CA ARG A 114 16.59 1.46 5.51
C ARG A 114 17.84 0.93 4.82
N ALA A 115 18.10 -0.37 4.93
CA ALA A 115 19.27 -1.00 4.32
C ALA A 115 19.22 -0.90 2.79
N GLU A 116 18.06 -1.16 2.18
CA GLU A 116 17.90 -1.09 0.73
C GLU A 116 17.87 0.33 0.17
N ALA A 117 17.30 1.28 0.91
CA ALA A 117 17.29 2.70 0.54
C ALA A 117 18.69 3.32 0.60
N ALA A 118 19.52 2.91 1.57
CA ALA A 118 20.89 3.40 1.70
C ALA A 118 21.76 3.08 0.47
N ARG A 119 21.41 2.04 -0.30
CA ARG A 119 22.09 1.69 -1.56
C ARG A 119 21.80 2.67 -2.70
N GLU A 120 20.78 3.52 -2.52
CA GLU A 120 20.29 4.51 -3.48
C GLU A 120 20.44 5.95 -2.94
N ASP A 121 21.32 6.16 -1.97
CA ASP A 121 21.52 7.45 -1.27
C ASP A 121 20.21 8.04 -0.69
N ALA A 122 19.31 7.16 -0.25
CA ALA A 122 18.02 7.52 0.31
C ALA A 122 17.80 6.93 1.71
N PHE A 123 16.81 7.47 2.44
CA PHE A 123 16.36 6.94 3.72
C PHE A 123 14.85 7.11 3.89
N PRO A 124 14.20 6.21 4.67
CA PRO A 124 12.78 6.30 4.93
C PRO A 124 12.45 7.32 6.02
N VAL A 125 11.34 8.04 5.84
CA VAL A 125 10.74 9.00 6.78
C VAL A 125 9.27 8.65 6.99
N LEU A 126 8.86 8.55 8.26
CA LEU A 126 7.47 8.34 8.66
C LEU A 126 6.83 9.70 8.94
N THR A 127 6.08 10.22 7.97
CA THR A 127 5.33 11.46 8.08
C THR A 127 4.02 11.31 7.31
N GLY A 128 2.97 12.04 7.70
CA GLY A 128 1.70 12.00 6.97
C GLY A 128 1.77 12.73 5.63
N ILE A 129 2.41 13.90 5.61
CA ILE A 129 2.71 14.65 4.38
C ILE A 129 4.18 15.03 4.43
N LEU A 130 4.91 14.81 3.34
CA LEU A 130 6.30 15.21 3.24
C LEU A 130 6.39 16.73 3.02
N PRO A 131 6.94 17.52 3.97
CA PRO A 131 6.87 18.99 3.91
C PRO A 131 7.69 19.62 2.77
N THR A 132 8.58 18.85 2.17
CA THR A 132 9.50 19.26 1.11
C THR A 132 8.99 18.91 -0.29
N LEU A 133 7.76 18.39 -0.41
CA LEU A 133 7.12 18.14 -1.70
C LEU A 133 6.92 19.44 -2.46
N GLU A 134 7.17 19.37 -3.76
CA GLU A 134 6.85 20.43 -4.71
C GLU A 134 5.78 19.97 -5.69
N PRO A 135 5.08 20.89 -6.40
CA PRO A 135 4.06 20.52 -7.37
C PRO A 135 4.53 19.51 -8.41
N HIS A 136 5.81 19.59 -8.76
CA HIS A 136 6.45 18.77 -9.76
C HIS A 136 6.66 17.30 -9.31
N ASP A 137 6.62 17.05 -7.99
CA ASP A 137 6.66 15.72 -7.38
C ASP A 137 5.28 15.03 -7.40
N LEU A 138 4.22 15.76 -7.76
CA LEU A 138 2.84 15.27 -7.85
C LEU A 138 2.39 15.02 -9.30
N GLU A 139 3.30 15.16 -10.26
CA GLU A 139 3.04 14.92 -11.67
C GLU A 139 3.17 13.42 -12.02
N PRO A 140 2.52 12.92 -13.08
CA PRO A 140 2.54 11.50 -13.46
C PRO A 140 3.95 10.89 -13.62
N ARG A 141 4.97 11.69 -13.93
CA ARG A 141 6.37 11.24 -13.98
C ARG A 141 6.91 10.72 -12.65
N ALA A 142 6.36 11.20 -11.55
CA ALA A 142 6.69 10.79 -10.19
C ALA A 142 5.92 9.55 -9.74
N PHE A 143 4.93 9.08 -10.51
CA PHE A 143 4.05 7.97 -10.12
C PHE A 143 4.68 6.61 -10.38
N SER A 144 4.41 5.67 -9.48
CA SER A 144 4.87 4.29 -9.57
C SER A 144 4.43 3.63 -10.86
N PRO A 145 5.28 2.77 -11.44
CA PRO A 145 4.91 2.02 -12.63
C PRO A 145 3.72 1.09 -12.32
N GLY A 146 2.61 1.26 -13.04
CA GLY A 146 1.44 0.41 -12.90
C GLY A 146 0.22 1.03 -13.59
N ALA A 147 -0.51 0.21 -14.36
CA ALA A 147 -1.68 0.66 -15.12
C ALA A 147 -2.72 1.35 -14.23
N ARG A 148 -2.85 0.90 -12.97
CA ARG A 148 -3.73 1.50 -11.96
C ARG A 148 -3.38 2.95 -11.66
N TYR A 149 -2.12 3.26 -11.37
CA TYR A 149 -1.71 4.60 -10.97
C TYR A 149 -1.71 5.60 -12.13
N VAL A 150 -1.59 5.11 -13.37
CA VAL A 150 -1.67 5.94 -14.58
C VAL A 150 -3.12 6.28 -14.96
N ALA A 151 -4.09 5.48 -14.53
CA ALA A 151 -5.50 5.64 -14.88
C ALA A 151 -6.32 6.46 -13.87
N LEU A 152 -5.72 6.86 -12.74
CA LEU A 152 -6.31 7.72 -11.70
C LEU A 152 -6.08 9.20 -12.01
#